data_AF-A0AAV2PL23-F1
#
_entry.id   AF-A0AAV2PL23-F1
#
_cell.length_a   1.000
_cell.length_b   1.000
_cell.length_c   1.000
_cell.angle_alpha   90.00
_cell.angle_beta   90.00
_cell.angle_gamma   90.00
#
_symmetry.space_group_name_H-M   'P 1'
#
loop_
_entity.id
_entity.type
_entity.pdbx_description
1 polymer ?
#
loop_
_entity_poly.entity_id
_entity_poly.type
_entity_poly.pdbx_seq_one_letter_code
_entity_poly.pdbx_strand_id
1 'polypeptide(L)'
;MPVNDNNSASVGVNHWSLLIFSRHDDTWYHVDSNHGSNRKHARHLASKVNMYLNGNKQPNLTEIKFCQQNNSYDCGAYTMLYAQMAARRAIEGNSLDNLKVEVSEPNKLRDTIFNLILLESN
;
A
#
# COMPACT_ATOMS: atom_id res chain seq x y z
N MET A 1 0.10 6.10 0.92
CA MET A 1 0.92 6.20 2.14
C MET A 1 1.32 4.80 2.58
N PRO A 2 2.62 4.52 2.80
CA PRO A 2 3.04 3.25 3.38
C PRO A 2 2.61 3.17 4.85
N VAL A 3 2.16 1.98 5.27
CA VAL A 3 1.76 1.68 6.66
C VAL A 3 2.65 0.54 7.17
N ASN A 4 3.07 0.63 8.42
CA ASN A 4 3.94 -0.33 9.09
C ASN A 4 3.33 -0.76 10.42
N ASP A 5 3.48 -2.02 10.80
CA ASP A 5 2.99 -2.59 12.07
C ASP A 5 4.01 -2.46 13.21
N ASN A 6 5.20 -1.92 12.96
CA ASN A 6 6.20 -1.77 14.02
C ASN A 6 5.68 -0.88 15.16
N ASN A 7 5.51 -1.48 16.34
CA ASN A 7 4.99 -0.82 17.53
C ASN A 7 6.10 -0.45 18.54
N SER A 8 7.37 -0.54 18.14
CA SER A 8 8.53 -0.29 19.00
C SER A 8 9.70 0.32 18.23
N ALA A 9 10.65 0.95 18.92
CA ALA A 9 11.92 1.36 18.30
C ALA A 9 12.86 0.17 17.98
N SER A 10 12.42 -1.07 18.19
CA SER A 10 13.21 -2.26 17.92
C SER A 10 13.22 -2.59 16.42
N VAL A 11 14.35 -3.13 15.97
CA VAL A 11 14.59 -3.56 14.59
C VAL A 11 14.16 -5.02 14.50
N GLY A 12 12.97 -5.29 13.94
CA GLY A 12 12.38 -6.63 13.81
C GLY A 12 11.75 -6.86 12.44
N VAL A 13 11.13 -8.04 12.25
CA VAL A 13 10.32 -8.35 11.06
C VAL A 13 9.07 -7.47 11.11
N ASN A 14 9.09 -6.44 10.28
CA ASN A 14 8.06 -5.42 10.19
C ASN A 14 7.36 -5.57 8.84
N HIS A 15 6.04 -5.49 8.84
CA HIS A 15 5.22 -5.70 7.66
C HIS A 15 4.75 -4.38 7.06
N TRP A 16 4.95 -4.21 5.75
CA TRP A 16 4.49 -3.04 5.02
C TRP A 16 3.17 -3.31 4.30
N SER A 17 2.26 -2.35 4.41
CA SER A 17 1.04 -2.29 3.60
C SER A 17 0.85 -0.89 3.02
N LEU A 18 -0.17 -0.72 2.17
CA LEU A 18 -0.46 0.55 1.51
C LEU A 18 -1.84 1.08 1.90
N LEU A 19 -1.90 2.35 2.28
CA LEU A 19 -3.15 3.10 2.50
C LEU A 19 -3.27 4.21 1.45
N ILE A 20 -4.40 4.28 0.75
CA ILE A 20 -4.68 5.25 -0.31
C ILE A 20 -5.99 5.97 0.04
N PHE A 21 -6.05 7.28 -0.17
CA PHE A 21 -7.29 8.03 -0.10
C PHE A 21 -7.70 8.45 -1.52
N SER A 22 -8.90 8.05 -1.93
CA SER A 22 -9.51 8.45 -3.20
C SER A 22 -10.46 9.61 -2.94
N ARG A 23 -10.16 10.78 -3.53
CA ARG A 23 -11.05 11.94 -3.43
C ARG A 23 -12.31 11.79 -4.29
N HIS A 24 -12.26 10.95 -5.32
CA HIS A 24 -13.35 10.72 -6.26
C HIS A 24 -14.59 10.12 -5.59
N ASP A 25 -14.39 9.17 -4.69
CA ASP A 25 -15.43 8.40 -3.99
C ASP A 25 -15.40 8.58 -2.45
N ASP A 26 -14.58 9.52 -1.97
CA ASP A 26 -14.35 9.80 -0.55
C ASP A 26 -13.97 8.56 0.28
N THR A 27 -13.25 7.61 -0.32
CA THR A 27 -12.95 6.31 0.28
C THR A 27 -11.46 6.10 0.52
N TRP A 28 -11.17 5.50 1.67
CA TRP A 28 -9.85 4.99 2.03
C TRP A 28 -9.73 3.53 1.60
N TYR A 29 -8.68 3.22 0.85
CA TYR A 29 -8.36 1.87 0.40
C TYR A 29 -7.11 1.38 1.11
N HIS A 30 -7.20 0.23 1.77
CA HIS A 30 -6.07 -0.45 2.38
C HIS A 30 -5.75 -1.72 1.60
N VAL A 31 -4.47 -1.87 1.22
CA VAL A 31 -3.96 -3.03 0.48
C VAL A 31 -2.84 -3.65 1.29
N ASP A 32 -3.03 -4.92 1.65
CA ASP A 32 -2.16 -5.66 2.56
C ASP A 32 -1.81 -7.03 1.98
N SER A 33 -0.52 -7.25 1.67
CA SER A 33 -0.02 -8.53 1.17
C SER A 33 0.08 -9.62 2.25
N ASN A 34 -0.12 -9.28 3.53
CA ASN A 34 -0.25 -10.22 4.64
C ASN A 34 -1.52 -9.90 5.44
N HIS A 35 -2.63 -10.43 4.95
CA HIS A 35 -4.00 -10.00 5.22
C HIS A 35 -4.26 -9.68 6.70
N GLY A 36 -4.59 -8.41 6.96
CA GLY A 36 -5.13 -7.96 8.23
C GLY A 36 -4.07 -7.63 9.29
N SER A 37 -2.79 -7.84 8.98
CA SER A 37 -1.67 -7.49 9.87
C SER A 37 -1.67 -6.00 10.18
N ASN A 38 -1.91 -5.17 9.15
CA ASN A 38 -1.85 -3.71 9.30
C ASN A 38 -3.21 -3.02 9.46
N ARG A 39 -4.33 -3.75 9.52
CA ARG A 39 -5.67 -3.14 9.52
C ARG A 39 -5.89 -2.12 10.66
N LYS A 40 -5.35 -2.39 11.85
CA LYS A 40 -5.47 -1.46 12.99
C LYS A 40 -4.64 -0.19 12.75
N HIS A 41 -3.42 -0.33 12.27
CA HIS A 41 -2.51 0.78 11.95
C HIS A 41 -3.06 1.63 10.80
N ALA A 42 -3.57 0.99 9.75
CA ALA A 42 -4.22 1.65 8.63
C ALA A 42 -5.46 2.44 9.05
N ARG A 43 -6.34 1.86 9.88
CA ARG A 43 -7.52 2.56 10.40
C ARG A 43 -7.14 3.75 11.29
N HIS A 44 -6.12 3.60 12.13
CA HIS A 44 -5.65 4.69 12.98
C HIS A 44 -5.11 5.85 12.14
N LEU A 45 -4.24 5.56 11.16
CA LEU A 45 -3.70 6.56 10.25
C LEU A 45 -4.81 7.23 9.43
N ALA A 46 -5.72 6.44 8.84
CA ALA A 46 -6.86 6.95 8.09
C ALA A 46 -7.70 7.90 8.95
N SER A 47 -8.03 7.53 10.20
CA SER A 47 -8.80 8.40 11.09
C SER A 47 -8.10 9.72 11.37
N LYS A 48 -6.80 9.71 11.66
CA LYS A 48 -6.03 10.93 11.94
C LYS A 48 -5.96 11.86 10.75
N VAL A 49 -5.73 11.33 9.55
CA VAL A 49 -5.63 12.13 8.34
C VAL A 49 -7.01 12.59 7.86
N ASN A 50 -8.05 11.76 8.02
CA ASN A 50 -9.42 12.08 7.61
C ASN A 50 -9.97 13.31 8.36
N MET A 51 -9.54 13.55 9.61
CA MET A 51 -9.87 14.78 10.34
C MET A 51 -9.51 16.05 9.56
N TYR A 52 -8.39 16.03 8.84
CA TYR A 52 -7.94 17.15 8.03
C TYR A 52 -8.55 17.17 6.64
N LEU A 53 -8.84 15.99 6.07
CA LEU A 53 -9.36 15.88 4.71
C LEU A 53 -10.88 16.07 4.61
N ASN A 54 -11.62 15.66 5.64
CA ASN A 54 -13.08 15.53 5.66
C ASN A 54 -13.72 15.91 7.01
N GLY A 55 -12.96 16.52 7.93
CA GLY A 55 -13.44 16.87 9.27
C GLY A 55 -13.70 15.64 10.15
N ASN A 56 -14.60 15.77 11.12
CA ASN A 56 -14.88 14.72 12.11
C ASN A 56 -15.72 13.54 11.58
N LYS A 57 -15.86 13.39 10.26
CA LYS A 57 -16.54 12.23 9.65
C LYS A 57 -15.72 10.97 9.90
N GLN A 58 -16.39 9.85 10.14
CA GLN A 58 -15.71 8.56 10.20
C GLN A 58 -15.14 8.20 8.82
N PRO A 59 -13.88 7.74 8.72
CA PRO A 59 -13.30 7.35 7.45
C PRO A 59 -13.99 6.10 6.90
N ASN A 60 -14.46 6.17 5.65
CA ASN A 60 -14.89 4.98 4.93
C ASN A 60 -13.65 4.18 4.52
N LEU A 61 -13.38 3.04 5.17
CA LEU A 61 -12.18 2.22 4.94
C LEU A 61 -12.56 0.88 4.30
N THR A 62 -12.07 0.67 3.09
CA THR A 62 -12.23 -0.54 2.29
C THR A 62 -10.92 -1.33 2.25
N GLU A 63 -10.98 -2.60 2.65
CA GLU A 63 -9.88 -3.55 2.48
C GLU A 63 -9.94 -4.14 1.07
N ILE A 64 -8.90 -3.91 0.27
CA ILE A 64 -8.79 -4.53 -1.05
C ILE A 64 -8.30 -5.97 -0.86
N LYS A 65 -9.19 -6.94 -1.13
CA LYS A 65 -8.81 -8.36 -1.17
C LYS A 65 -7.82 -8.58 -2.31
N PHE A 66 -6.64 -9.08 -1.97
CA PHE A 66 -5.52 -9.12 -2.90
C PHE A 66 -4.64 -10.37 -2.74
N CYS A 67 -3.85 -10.68 -3.78
CA CYS A 67 -2.74 -11.63 -3.78
C CYS A 67 -1.90 -11.51 -2.49
N GLN A 68 -1.83 -12.62 -1.77
CA GLN A 68 -1.05 -12.72 -0.54
C GLN A 68 0.38 -13.10 -0.91
N GLN A 69 1.36 -12.44 -0.30
CA GLN A 69 2.75 -12.85 -0.47
C GLN A 69 2.93 -14.26 0.08
N ASN A 70 3.76 -15.07 -0.59
CA ASN A 70 4.08 -16.43 -0.16
C ASN A 70 5.45 -16.54 0.55
N ASN A 71 6.05 -15.39 0.87
CA ASN A 71 7.35 -15.28 1.55
C ASN A 71 7.30 -14.16 2.61
N SER A 72 8.39 -13.95 3.34
CA SER A 72 8.47 -13.00 4.46
C SER A 72 9.03 -11.61 4.11
N TYR A 73 9.40 -11.35 2.85
CA TYR A 73 10.22 -10.18 2.50
C TYR A 73 9.70 -9.35 1.31
N ASP A 74 8.63 -9.77 0.62
CA ASP A 74 8.08 -9.08 -0.55
C ASP A 74 7.09 -7.95 -0.24
N CYS A 75 6.71 -7.75 1.03
CA CYS A 75 5.69 -6.77 1.42
C CYS A 75 5.95 -5.35 0.88
N GLY A 76 7.22 -4.92 0.89
CA GLY A 76 7.63 -3.63 0.32
C GLY A 76 7.47 -3.56 -1.21
N ALA A 77 7.84 -4.64 -1.92
CA ALA A 77 7.71 -4.70 -3.37
C ALA A 77 6.22 -4.71 -3.79
N TYR A 78 5.37 -5.47 -3.10
CA TYR A 78 3.91 -5.42 -3.31
C TYR A 78 3.35 -4.01 -3.05
N THR A 79 3.76 -3.35 -1.96
CA THR A 79 3.37 -1.98 -1.63
C THR A 79 3.70 -1.00 -2.77
N MET A 80 4.89 -1.12 -3.36
CA MET A 80 5.32 -0.29 -4.50
C MET A 80 4.52 -0.59 -5.77
N LEU A 81 4.26 -1.86 -6.09
CA LEU A 81 3.44 -2.24 -7.24
C LEU A 81 2.03 -1.67 -7.12
N TYR A 82 1.40 -1.77 -5.94
CA TYR A 82 0.07 -1.18 -5.72
C TYR A 82 0.08 0.33 -5.87
N ALA A 83 1.11 1.00 -5.35
CA ALA A 83 1.23 2.45 -5.49
C ALA A 83 1.34 2.85 -6.97
N GLN A 84 2.14 2.13 -7.76
CA GLN A 84 2.28 2.38 -9.19
C GLN A 84 0.95 2.17 -9.94
N MET A 85 0.24 1.07 -9.66
CA MET A 85 -1.04 0.79 -10.32
C MET A 85 -2.12 1.79 -9.92
N ALA A 86 -2.20 2.16 -8.63
CA ALA A 86 -3.16 3.13 -8.15
C ALA A 86 -2.92 4.51 -8.77
N ALA A 87 -1.66 4.92 -8.93
CA ALA A 87 -1.31 6.15 -9.61
C ALA A 87 -1.78 6.15 -11.07
N ARG A 88 -1.57 5.05 -11.81
CA ARG A 88 -2.06 4.90 -13.19
C ARG A 88 -3.58 5.01 -13.27
N ARG A 89 -4.30 4.29 -12.41
CA ARG A 89 -5.77 4.34 -12.39
C ARG A 89 -6.30 5.72 -12.02
N ALA A 90 -5.65 6.43 -11.10
CA ALA A 90 -6.03 7.78 -10.74
C ALA A 90 -5.90 8.76 -11.93
N ILE A 91 -4.85 8.61 -12.75
CA ILE A 91 -4.66 9.40 -13.98
C ILE A 91 -5.77 9.08 -15.01
N GLU A 92 -6.14 7.80 -15.12
CA GLU A 92 -7.17 7.32 -16.05
C GLU A 92 -8.60 7.59 -15.57
N GLY A 93 -8.80 8.04 -14.32
CA GLY A 93 -10.13 8.20 -13.71
C GLY A 93 -10.82 6.86 -13.38
N ASN A 94 -10.06 5.78 -13.26
CA ASN A 94 -10.57 4.44 -12.98
C ASN A 94 -10.67 4.16 -11.47
N SER A 95 -11.67 3.36 -11.07
CA SER A 95 -11.79 2.90 -9.67
C SER A 95 -10.57 2.09 -9.23
N LEU A 96 -10.20 2.20 -7.96
CA LEU A 96 -9.13 1.40 -7.34
C LEU A 96 -9.57 -0.02 -6.96
N ASP A 97 -10.84 -0.38 -7.17
CA ASP A 97 -11.35 -1.72 -6.87
C ASP A 97 -10.72 -2.81 -7.75
N ASN A 98 -10.47 -4.00 -7.21
CA ASN A 98 -9.97 -5.15 -7.98
C ASN A 98 -8.64 -4.90 -8.71
N LEU A 99 -7.68 -4.23 -8.06
CA LEU A 99 -6.29 -4.28 -8.52
C LEU A 99 -5.81 -5.75 -8.54
N LYS A 100 -4.94 -6.12 -9.48
CA LYS A 100 -4.34 -7.46 -9.59
C LYS A 100 -2.84 -7.35 -9.90
N VAL A 101 -2.04 -8.13 -9.20
CA VAL A 101 -0.59 -8.23 -9.36
C VAL A 101 -0.29 -9.71 -9.33
N GLU A 102 0.43 -10.19 -10.33
CA GLU A 102 0.88 -11.57 -10.40
C GLU A 102 1.98 -11.82 -9.37
N VAL A 103 2.04 -13.04 -8.83
CA VAL A 103 3.02 -13.45 -7.79
C VAL A 103 4.47 -13.26 -8.27
N SER A 104 4.71 -13.21 -9.58
CA SER A 104 6.04 -13.02 -10.16
C SER A 104 6.49 -11.56 -10.28
N GLU A 105 5.57 -10.59 -10.20
CA GLU A 105 5.88 -9.16 -10.40
C GLU A 105 6.80 -8.55 -9.33
N PRO A 106 6.74 -8.94 -8.03
CA PRO A 106 7.67 -8.43 -7.02
C PRO A 106 9.13 -8.66 -7.37
N ASN A 107 9.46 -9.82 -7.96
CA ASN A 107 10.83 -10.13 -8.38
C ASN A 107 11.28 -9.24 -9.53
N LYS A 108 10.44 -9.09 -10.56
CA LYS A 108 10.74 -8.20 -11.70
C LYS A 108 10.92 -6.75 -11.24
N LEU A 109 10.10 -6.30 -10.28
CA LEU A 109 10.21 -4.96 -9.73
C LEU A 109 11.55 -4.76 -9.02
N ARG A 110 12.01 -5.74 -8.24
CA ARG A 110 13.32 -5.65 -7.56
C ARG A 110 14.46 -5.53 -8.54
N ASP A 111 14.48 -6.36 -9.58
CA ASP A 111 15.51 -6.28 -10.63
C ASP A 111 15.50 -4.92 -11.31
N THR A 112 14.30 -4.39 -11.58
CA THR A 112 14.13 -3.06 -12.17
C THR A 112 14.68 -1.96 -11.26
N ILE A 113 14.32 -1.97 -9.97
CA ILE A 113 14.79 -0.99 -8.99
C ILE A 113 16.31 -1.06 -8.84
N PHE A 114 16.87 -2.27 -8.75
CA PHE A 114 18.31 -2.47 -8.64
C PHE A 114 19.05 -1.85 -9.82
N ASN A 115 18.58 -2.11 -11.05
CA ASN A 115 19.18 -1.53 -12.26
C ASN A 115 19.05 -0.02 -12.31
N LEU A 116 17.90 0.55 -11.91
CA LEU A 116 17.71 2.00 -11.86
C LEU A 116 18.68 2.67 -10.86
N ILE A 117 18.88 2.08 -9.68
CA ILE A 117 19.84 2.59 -8.69
C ILE A 117 21.27 2.58 -9.25
N LEU A 118 21.65 1.51 -9.95
CA LEU A 118 22.98 1.42 -10.56
C LEU A 118 23.19 2.46 -11.67
N LEU A 119 22.16 2.77 -12.45
CA LEU A 119 22.24 3.80 -13.50
C LEU A 119 22.43 5.20 -12.91
N GLU A 120 21.73 5.54 -11.83
CA GLU A 120 21.82 6.85 -11.16
C GLU A 120 23.08 7.01 -10.30
N SER A 121 23.85 5.94 -10.09
CA SER A 121 25.10 5.96 -9.32
C SER A 121 26.34 6.22 -10.19
N ASN A 122 26.16 6.44 -11.50
CA ASN A 122 27.21 6.81 -12.47
C ASN A 122 26.96 8.21 -13.03
#